data_AF-A0A3D4W4H4-F1
#
_entry.id   AF-A0A3D4W4H4-F1
#
_cell.length_a   1.000
_cell.length_b   1.000
_cell.length_c   1.000
_cell.angle_alpha   90.00
_cell.angle_beta   90.00
_cell.angle_gamma   90.00
#
_symmetry.space_group_name_H-M   'P 1'
#
loop_
_entity.id
_entity.type
_entity.pdbx_description
1 polymer ?
#
loop_
_entity_poly.entity_id
_entity_poly.type
_entity_poly.pdbx_seq_one_letter_code
_entity_poly.pdbx_strand_id
1 'polypeptide(L)'
;MALEAGAEAALLTDINNTSGTIDFVKACKKSGIRPMAGVEFRDGNRLLYTGIAENNRGFRELNDLLTRSNLQGTPLPWPAPPFRDVLVIYPFGSRQVAEMAENEFTGVSIADINKLPLSDYRKHPDRYLIHNPVSFADEKGYELHRYLRAIDNN
;
A
#
# COMPACT_ATOMS: atom_id res chain seq x y z
N MET A 1 17.69 3.72 6.19
CA MET A 1 17.02 2.86 5.18
C MET A 1 16.88 3.54 3.82
N ALA A 2 15.89 4.41 3.57
CA ALA A 2 15.68 4.96 2.22
C ALA A 2 16.89 5.73 1.66
N LEU A 3 17.53 6.57 2.47
CA LEU A 3 18.78 7.26 2.09
C LEU A 3 19.94 6.29 1.80
N GLU A 4 20.13 5.30 2.68
CA GLU A 4 21.20 4.29 2.56
C GLU A 4 21.00 3.42 1.30
N ALA A 5 19.75 3.20 0.90
CA ALA A 5 19.39 2.50 -0.32
C ALA A 5 19.50 3.38 -1.58
N GLY A 6 19.85 4.66 -1.45
CA GLY A 6 19.92 5.61 -2.57
C GLY A 6 18.56 5.94 -3.20
N ALA A 7 17.47 5.82 -2.44
CA ALA A 7 16.13 6.06 -2.96
C ALA A 7 15.83 7.56 -3.09
N GLU A 8 15.33 7.97 -4.25
CA GLU A 8 14.91 9.36 -4.50
C GLU A 8 13.54 9.70 -3.88
N ALA A 9 12.72 8.66 -3.66
CA ALA A 9 11.40 8.79 -3.09
C ALA A 9 11.12 7.67 -2.08
N ALA A 10 10.26 7.97 -1.11
CA ALA A 10 9.81 6.99 -0.12
C ALA A 10 8.28 7.07 0.02
N LEU A 11 7.65 5.90 0.09
CA LEU A 11 6.21 5.73 0.29
C LEU A 11 5.95 5.20 1.69
N LEU A 12 5.02 5.81 2.42
CA LEU A 12 4.47 5.27 3.65
C LEU A 12 3.01 4.84 3.43
N THR A 13 2.72 3.58 3.73
CA THR A 13 1.38 2.98 3.62
C THR A 13 1.06 2.22 4.92
N ASP A 14 0.69 2.95 5.96
CA ASP A 14 0.26 2.35 7.21
C ASP A 14 -1.06 1.57 7.01
N ILE A 15 -1.23 0.50 7.79
CA ILE A 15 -2.43 -0.35 7.72
C ILE A 15 -3.62 0.40 8.29
N ASN A 16 -4.64 0.64 7.45
CA ASN A 16 -5.91 1.30 7.83
C ASN A 16 -5.76 2.63 8.59
N ASN A 17 -4.64 3.33 8.41
CA ASN A 17 -4.29 4.52 9.18
C ASN A 17 -3.42 5.47 8.36
N THR A 18 -3.45 6.75 8.71
CA THR A 18 -2.62 7.80 8.09
C THR A 18 -1.89 8.67 9.12
N SER A 19 -2.00 8.37 10.42
CA SER A 19 -1.49 9.23 11.51
C SER A 19 0.02 9.50 11.41
N GLY A 20 0.82 8.54 10.94
CA GLY A 20 2.27 8.71 10.77
C GLY A 20 2.69 9.57 9.57
N THR A 21 1.76 9.88 8.65
CA THR A 21 2.07 10.50 7.36
C THR A 21 2.69 11.89 7.51
N ILE A 22 2.20 12.71 8.45
CA ILE A 22 2.67 14.09 8.60
C ILE A 22 4.13 14.12 9.03
N ASP A 23 4.49 13.31 10.04
CA ASP A 23 5.86 13.27 10.55
C ASP A 23 6.81 12.60 9.55
N PHE A 24 6.33 11.59 8.82
CA PHE A 24 7.05 11.00 7.69
C PHE A 24 7.37 12.03 6.60
N VAL A 25 6.39 12.83 6.17
CA VAL A 25 6.59 13.89 5.17
C VAL A 25 7.62 14.91 5.64
N LYS A 26 7.56 15.34 6.91
CA LYS A 26 8.54 16.27 7.49
C LYS A 26 9.95 15.66 7.49
N ALA A 27 10.08 14.40 7.89
CA ALA A 27 11.36 13.70 7.92
C ALA A 27 11.97 13.56 6.51
N CYS A 28 11.17 13.14 5.52
CA CYS A 28 11.61 13.02 4.13
C CYS A 28 12.10 14.36 3.57
N LYS A 29 11.34 15.44 3.79
CA LYS A 29 11.72 16.79 3.35
C LYS A 29 13.05 17.25 3.96
N LYS A 30 13.27 16.99 5.25
CA LYS A 30 14.54 17.32 5.93
C LYS A 30 15.73 16.55 5.34
N SER A 31 15.47 15.34 4.83
CA SER A 31 16.46 14.44 4.26
C SER A 31 16.60 14.54 2.74
N GLY A 32 15.85 15.43 2.06
CA GLY A 32 15.89 15.56 0.60
C GLY A 32 15.25 14.41 -0.17
N ILE A 33 14.46 13.54 0.49
CA ILE A 33 13.71 12.46 -0.16
C ILE A 33 12.32 12.98 -0.52
N ARG A 34 11.82 12.62 -1.71
CA ARG A 34 10.43 12.92 -2.10
C ARG A 34 9.46 12.00 -1.33
N PRO A 35 8.59 12.53 -0.45
CA PRO A 35 7.62 11.72 0.24
C PRO A 35 6.42 11.40 -0.64
N MET A 36 5.89 10.19 -0.51
CA MET A 36 4.60 9.75 -1.05
C MET A 36 3.77 9.16 0.09
N ALA A 37 2.48 9.46 0.11
CA ALA A 37 1.56 9.01 1.14
C ALA A 37 0.59 7.99 0.56
N GLY A 38 0.27 6.97 1.34
CA GLY A 38 -0.72 5.98 0.98
C GLY A 38 -1.31 5.29 2.20
N VAL A 39 -2.16 4.32 1.94
CA VAL A 39 -2.83 3.50 2.97
C VAL A 39 -2.87 2.06 2.47
N GLU A 40 -2.52 1.14 3.34
CA GLU A 40 -2.77 -0.27 3.09
C GLU A 40 -4.12 -0.66 3.68
N PHE A 41 -5.11 -0.91 2.81
CA PHE A 41 -6.46 -1.28 3.24
C PHE A 41 -6.52 -2.78 3.50
N ARG A 42 -6.82 -3.14 4.75
CA ARG A 42 -6.91 -4.53 5.19
C ARG A 42 -8.23 -4.84 5.86
N ASP A 43 -8.75 -6.02 5.57
CA ASP A 43 -9.83 -6.65 6.36
C ASP A 43 -9.20 -7.69 7.29
N GLY A 44 -9.03 -7.32 8.56
CA GLY A 44 -8.19 -8.06 9.50
C GLY A 44 -6.76 -8.20 8.97
N ASN A 45 -6.29 -9.45 8.81
CA ASN A 45 -4.96 -9.74 8.27
C ASN A 45 -4.92 -9.81 6.74
N ARG A 46 -6.07 -9.76 6.06
CA ARG A 46 -6.15 -9.85 4.61
C ARG A 46 -5.88 -8.50 3.97
N LEU A 47 -4.83 -8.40 3.16
CA LEU A 47 -4.63 -7.28 2.27
C LEU A 47 -5.73 -7.25 1.21
N LEU A 48 -6.50 -6.16 1.19
CA LEU A 48 -7.42 -5.85 0.11
C LEU A 48 -6.62 -5.16 -1.00
N TYR A 49 -6.19 -3.92 -0.78
CA TYR A 49 -5.40 -3.15 -1.73
C TYR A 49 -4.59 -2.07 -1.02
N THR A 50 -3.58 -1.56 -1.70
CA THR A 50 -2.80 -0.40 -1.27
C THR A 50 -3.19 0.80 -2.11
N GLY A 51 -3.66 1.88 -1.49
CA GLY A 51 -3.93 3.15 -2.16
C GLY A 51 -2.75 4.10 -2.01
N ILE A 52 -2.28 4.70 -3.10
CA ILE A 52 -1.21 5.70 -3.13
C ILE A 52 -1.79 7.02 -3.61
N ALA A 53 -1.71 8.05 -2.77
CA ALA A 53 -2.18 9.38 -3.13
C ALA A 53 -1.21 10.04 -4.12
N GLU A 54 -1.72 10.46 -5.28
CA GLU A 54 -0.94 11.21 -6.26
C GLU A 54 -0.76 12.67 -5.85
N ASN A 55 -1.69 13.19 -5.04
CA ASN A 55 -1.69 14.56 -4.53
C ASN A 55 -2.56 14.69 -3.27
N ASN A 56 -2.69 15.90 -2.74
CA ASN A 56 -3.47 16.18 -1.52
C ASN A 56 -4.96 15.83 -1.66
N ARG A 57 -5.55 15.88 -2.87
CA ARG A 57 -6.94 15.44 -3.08
C ARG A 57 -7.02 13.92 -2.97
N GLY A 58 -6.09 13.18 -3.58
CA GLY A 58 -6.00 11.74 -3.41
C GLY A 58 -5.82 11.33 -1.95
N PHE A 59 -4.97 12.04 -1.21
CA PHE A 59 -4.79 11.78 0.22
C PHE A 59 -6.10 12.03 1.00
N ARG A 60 -6.86 13.06 0.64
CA ARG A 60 -8.20 13.27 1.19
C ARG A 60 -9.15 12.12 0.84
N GLU A 61 -9.17 11.64 -0.40
CA GLU A 61 -10.01 10.50 -0.80
C GLU A 61 -9.73 9.24 0.05
N LEU A 62 -8.45 8.95 0.30
CA LEU A 62 -8.03 7.85 1.19
C LEU A 62 -8.56 8.03 2.62
N ASN A 63 -8.41 9.24 3.18
CA ASN A 63 -8.87 9.56 4.54
C ASN A 63 -10.40 9.57 4.66
N ASP A 64 -11.11 10.05 3.64
CA ASP A 64 -12.57 10.06 3.59
C ASP A 64 -13.11 8.62 3.61
N LEU A 65 -12.46 7.69 2.88
CA LEU A 65 -12.81 6.27 2.92
C LEU A 65 -12.60 5.66 4.32
N LEU A 66 -11.42 5.86 4.93
CA LEU A 66 -11.12 5.37 6.28
C LEU A 66 -12.10 5.93 7.31
N THR A 67 -12.33 7.25 7.26
CA THR A 67 -13.24 7.95 8.18
C THR A 67 -14.66 7.39 8.07
N ARG A 68 -15.15 7.20 6.84
CA ARG A 68 -16.48 6.62 6.61
C ARG A 68 -16.59 5.22 7.19
N SER A 69 -15.63 4.34 6.89
CA SER A 69 -15.61 2.95 7.37
C SER A 69 -15.56 2.88 8.90
N ASN A 70 -14.70 3.68 9.53
CA ASN A 70 -14.55 3.74 10.98
C ASN A 70 -15.80 4.31 11.68
N LEU A 71 -16.39 5.39 11.17
CA LEU A 71 -17.58 6.00 11.78
C LEU A 71 -18.83 5.13 11.64
N GLN A 72 -18.96 4.42 10.52
CA GLN A 72 -20.15 3.61 10.23
C GLN A 72 -19.99 2.16 10.68
N GLY A 73 -18.79 1.72 11.07
CA GLY A 73 -18.49 0.32 11.31
C GLY A 73 -18.70 -0.56 10.08
N THR A 74 -18.59 0.02 8.89
CA THR A 74 -18.82 -0.71 7.62
C THR A 74 -17.51 -1.33 7.14
N PRO A 75 -17.54 -2.55 6.57
CA PRO A 75 -16.36 -3.16 5.98
C PRO A 75 -15.75 -2.28 4.89
N LEU A 76 -14.42 -2.35 4.77
CA LEU A 76 -13.72 -1.73 3.65
C LEU A 76 -14.21 -2.37 2.33
N PRO A 77 -14.51 -1.56 1.30
CA PRO A 77 -15.06 -2.07 0.06
C PRO A 77 -14.02 -2.94 -0.67
N TRP A 78 -14.50 -3.99 -1.33
CA TRP A 78 -13.73 -4.81 -2.27
C TRP A 78 -14.56 -5.01 -3.55
N PRO A 79 -14.09 -4.58 -4.73
CA PRO A 79 -12.81 -3.90 -5.02
C PRO A 79 -12.75 -2.47 -4.43
N ALA A 80 -11.64 -1.77 -4.65
CA ALA A 80 -11.50 -0.37 -4.25
C ALA A 80 -12.61 0.48 -4.89
N PRO A 81 -13.09 1.54 -4.21
CA PRO A 81 -14.02 2.47 -4.82
C PRO A 81 -13.32 3.25 -5.95
N PRO A 82 -14.07 3.86 -6.87
CA PRO A 82 -13.50 4.67 -7.92
C PRO A 82 -12.85 5.92 -7.33
N PHE A 83 -11.52 5.90 -7.20
CA PHE A 83 -10.72 7.05 -6.83
C PHE A 83 -10.32 7.86 -8.05
N ARG A 84 -10.14 9.18 -7.88
CA ARG A 84 -9.73 10.08 -8.96
C ARG A 84 -8.26 10.45 -8.94
N ASP A 85 -7.69 10.63 -7.75
CA ASP A 85 -6.33 11.13 -7.54
C ASP A 85 -5.48 10.08 -6.75
N VAL A 86 -5.83 8.80 -6.84
CA VAL A 86 -5.19 7.68 -6.12
C VAL A 86 -4.87 6.55 -7.09
N LEU A 87 -3.65 6.02 -7.01
CA LEU A 87 -3.28 4.75 -7.63
C LEU A 87 -3.62 3.60 -6.68
N VAL A 88 -4.24 2.55 -7.20
CA VAL A 88 -4.62 1.37 -6.41
C VAL A 88 -3.77 0.18 -6.82
N ILE A 89 -3.18 -0.50 -5.85
CA ILE A 89 -2.36 -1.69 -6.05
C ILE A 89 -3.05 -2.88 -5.39
N TYR A 90 -3.47 -3.84 -6.20
CA TYR A 90 -4.08 -5.09 -5.76
C TYR A 90 -3.03 -6.19 -5.57
N PRO A 91 -3.24 -7.14 -4.64
CA PRO A 91 -2.43 -8.35 -4.53
C PRO A 91 -2.43 -9.15 -5.84
N PHE A 92 -1.31 -9.79 -6.16
CA PHE A 92 -1.17 -10.61 -7.36
C PHE A 92 -2.28 -11.68 -7.47
N GLY A 93 -2.97 -11.72 -8.61
CA GLY A 93 -4.02 -12.69 -8.90
C GLY A 93 -5.36 -12.43 -8.21
N SER A 94 -5.49 -11.34 -7.45
CA SER A 94 -6.75 -11.02 -6.77
C SER A 94 -7.80 -10.38 -7.68
N ARG A 95 -7.42 -9.89 -8.86
CA ARG A 95 -8.33 -9.22 -9.80
C ARG A 95 -7.90 -9.37 -11.26
N GLN A 96 -8.86 -9.48 -12.18
CA GLN A 96 -8.56 -9.59 -13.61
C GLN A 96 -8.20 -8.22 -14.21
N VAL A 97 -7.21 -8.19 -15.11
CA VAL A 97 -6.78 -6.95 -15.77
C VAL A 97 -7.91 -6.27 -16.54
N ALA A 98 -8.80 -7.05 -17.15
CA ALA A 98 -9.94 -6.54 -17.92
C ALA A 98 -10.96 -5.75 -17.08
N GLU A 99 -10.97 -5.96 -15.77
CA GLU A 99 -11.88 -5.27 -14.84
C GLU A 99 -11.25 -4.00 -14.24
N MET A 100 -9.93 -3.84 -14.36
CA MET A 100 -9.17 -2.78 -13.71
C MET A 100 -9.25 -1.46 -14.48
N ALA A 101 -9.52 -0.37 -13.77
CA ALA A 101 -9.44 0.98 -14.28
C ALA A 101 -7.98 1.40 -14.51
N GLU A 102 -7.79 2.55 -15.16
CA GLU A 102 -6.45 3.04 -15.56
C GLU A 102 -5.52 3.32 -14.38
N ASN A 103 -6.07 3.73 -13.24
CA ASN A 103 -5.32 3.98 -12.01
C ASN A 103 -5.15 2.73 -11.13
N GLU A 104 -5.51 1.55 -11.63
CA GLU A 104 -5.48 0.31 -10.89
C GLU A 104 -4.41 -0.63 -11.46
N PHE A 105 -3.60 -1.19 -10.56
CA PHE A 105 -2.43 -2.00 -10.86
C PHE A 105 -2.41 -3.25 -10.00
N THR A 106 -1.63 -4.23 -10.42
CA THR A 106 -1.34 -5.42 -9.62
C THR A 106 0.10 -5.38 -9.10
N GLY A 107 0.26 -5.57 -7.79
CA GLY A 107 1.56 -5.71 -7.15
C GLY A 107 2.09 -7.12 -7.28
N VAL A 108 3.27 -7.27 -7.88
CA VAL A 108 3.98 -8.54 -8.05
C VAL A 108 5.09 -8.61 -7.01
N SER A 109 4.99 -9.57 -6.10
CA SER A 109 6.04 -9.85 -5.12
C SER A 109 7.17 -10.67 -5.73
N ILE A 110 8.33 -10.73 -5.07
CA ILE A 110 9.42 -11.65 -5.46
C ILE A 110 8.93 -13.11 -5.47
N ALA A 111 8.03 -13.50 -4.57
CA ALA A 111 7.48 -14.86 -4.53
C ALA A 111 6.55 -15.16 -5.70
N ASP A 112 5.90 -14.14 -6.28
CA ASP A 112 4.94 -14.28 -7.38
C ASP A 112 5.57 -14.10 -8.76
N ILE A 113 6.83 -13.65 -8.86
CA ILE A 113 7.48 -13.35 -10.14
C ILE A 113 7.47 -14.52 -11.12
N ASN A 114 7.61 -15.76 -10.62
CA ASN A 114 7.62 -16.97 -11.44
C ASN A 114 6.22 -17.32 -11.99
N LYS A 115 5.16 -16.78 -11.41
CA LYS A 115 3.77 -16.96 -11.86
C LYS A 115 3.40 -15.95 -12.96
N LEU A 116 4.09 -14.81 -13.01
CA LEU A 116 3.81 -13.73 -13.95
C LEU A 116 3.80 -14.19 -15.42
N PRO A 117 4.76 -14.99 -15.92
CA PRO A 117 4.76 -15.44 -17.32
C PRO A 117 3.59 -16.35 -17.70
N LEU A 118 2.99 -17.02 -16.72
CA LEU A 118 1.86 -17.94 -16.91
C LEU A 118 0.50 -17.25 -16.73
N SER A 119 0.50 -15.98 -16.35
CA SER A 119 -0.70 -15.22 -16.05
C SER A 119 -1.12 -14.30 -17.20
N ASP A 120 -2.38 -13.85 -17.19
CA ASP A 120 -2.86 -12.87 -18.15
C ASP A 120 -2.17 -11.50 -18.02
N TYR A 121 -1.59 -11.19 -16.85
CA TYR A 121 -0.81 -9.97 -16.65
C TYR A 121 0.38 -9.86 -17.61
N ARG A 122 0.96 -10.98 -18.10
CA ARG A 122 2.06 -10.95 -19.09
C ARG A 122 1.71 -10.14 -20.35
N LYS A 123 0.43 -10.12 -20.72
CA LYS A 123 -0.06 -9.39 -21.91
C LYS A 123 -0.21 -7.88 -21.66
N HIS A 124 -0.12 -7.44 -20.40
CA HIS A 124 -0.40 -6.08 -19.96
C HIS A 124 0.73 -5.56 -19.06
N PRO A 125 1.93 -5.30 -19.62
CA PRO A 125 3.11 -4.83 -18.86
C PRO A 125 2.89 -3.49 -18.16
N ASP A 126 1.91 -2.71 -18.61
CA ASP A 126 1.48 -1.43 -18.04
C ASP A 126 0.49 -1.56 -16.88
N ARG A 127 0.17 -2.80 -16.45
CA ARG A 127 -0.85 -3.07 -15.41
C ARG A 127 -0.30 -3.77 -14.16
N TYR A 128 1.02 -3.94 -14.07
CA TYR A 128 1.64 -4.48 -12.87
C TYR A 128 2.95 -3.77 -12.52
N LEU A 129 3.30 -3.85 -11.24
CA LEU A 129 4.52 -3.25 -10.68
C LEU A 129 5.14 -4.18 -9.64
N ILE A 130 6.39 -3.93 -9.29
CA ILE A 130 7.06 -4.65 -8.19
C ILE A 130 6.49 -4.18 -6.86
N HIS A 131 5.99 -5.11 -6.04
CA HIS A 131 5.43 -4.82 -4.72
C HIS A 131 6.14 -5.64 -3.65
N ASN A 132 7.13 -5.03 -3.00
CA ASN A 132 7.90 -5.62 -1.90
C ASN A 132 7.92 -4.66 -0.70
N PRO A 133 6.88 -4.68 0.15
CA PRO A 133 6.81 -3.79 1.30
C PRO A 133 7.95 -4.04 2.29
N VAL A 134 8.47 -2.97 2.88
CA VAL A 134 9.53 -3.01 3.89
C VAL A 134 8.94 -2.61 5.23
N SER A 135 8.85 -3.56 6.16
CA SER A 135 8.20 -3.34 7.46
C SER A 135 9.16 -3.15 8.62
N PHE A 136 10.40 -3.64 8.51
CA PHE A 136 11.38 -3.62 9.60
C PHE A 136 12.76 -3.19 9.10
N ALA A 137 13.49 -2.47 9.97
CA ALA A 137 14.85 -2.04 9.67
C ALA A 137 15.89 -3.14 9.87
N ASP A 138 15.65 -4.04 10.82
CA ASP A 138 16.55 -5.13 11.19
C ASP A 138 15.80 -6.30 11.85
N GLU A 139 16.55 -7.36 12.16
CA GLU A 139 16.05 -8.57 12.82
C GLU A 139 15.48 -8.31 14.22
N LYS A 140 16.05 -7.35 14.97
CA LYS A 140 15.55 -7.00 16.30
C LYS A 140 14.16 -6.36 16.22
N GLY A 141 13.95 -5.49 15.23
CA GLY A 141 12.64 -4.90 14.94
C GLY A 141 11.61 -5.95 14.55
N TYR A 142 12.01 -6.96 13.77
CA TYR A 142 11.14 -8.08 13.42
C TYR A 142 10.74 -8.92 14.64
N GLU A 143 11.68 -9.27 15.52
CA GLU A 143 11.38 -10.02 16.75
C GLU A 143 10.47 -9.23 17.69
N LEU A 144 10.72 -7.93 17.87
CA LEU A 144 9.84 -7.06 18.64
C LEU A 144 8.41 -7.05 18.06
N HIS A 145 8.28 -6.92 16.74
CA HIS A 145 6.98 -6.96 16.08
C HIS A 145 6.25 -8.28 16.30
N ARG A 146 6.95 -9.42 16.23
CA ARG A 146 6.36 -10.73 16.53
C ARG A 146 5.76 -10.78 17.93
N TYR A 147 6.47 -10.25 18.94
CA TYR A 147 5.94 -10.19 20.31
C TYR A 147 4.72 -9.28 20.43
N LEU A 148 4.76 -8.09 19.82
CA LEU A 148 3.62 -7.17 19.83
C LEU A 148 2.39 -7.77 19.14
N ARG A 149 2.58 -8.47 18.02
CA ARG A 149 1.52 -9.20 17.32
C ARG A 149 0.95 -10.35 18.15
N ALA A 150 1.80 -11.06 18.90
CA ALA A 150 1.33 -12.11 19.79
C ALA A 150 0.44 -11.54 20.91
N ILE A 151 0.73 -10.34 21.41
CA ILE A 151 -0.11 -9.66 22.41
C ILE A 151 -1.44 -9.19 21.78
N ASP A 152 -1.40 -8.62 20.58
CA ASP A 152 -2.58 -8.10 19.87
C ASP A 152 -3.58 -9.19 19.43
N ASN A 153 -3.11 -10.41 19.15
CA ASN A 153 -3.94 -11.54 18.71
C ASN A 153 -4.33 -12.52 19.83
N ASN A 154 -4.13 -12.16 21.10
CA ASN A 154 -4.44 -12.99 22.28
C ASN A 154 -5.61 -12.39 23.07
#